data_AF-G3V2K4-F1
#
_entry.id   AF-G3V2K4-F1
#
_cell.length_a   1.000
_cell.length_b   1.000
_cell.length_c   1.000
_cell.angle_alpha   90.00
_cell.angle_beta   90.00
_cell.angle_gamma   90.00
#
_symmetry.space_group_name_H-M   'P 1'
#
loop_
_entity.id
_entity.type
_entity.pdbx_description
1 polymer ?
#
loop_
_entity_poly.entity_id
_entity_poly.type
_entity_poly.pdbx_seq_one_letter_code
_entity_poly.pdbx_strand_id
1 'polypeptide(L)'
;MEKLSALQEQKGELRKRLSYTTHKLEKLETEFDSTRHYLEIELRRAQEELEKVTEKLRRIQSNYMALQRINQELEDKLYRMGQHYEEEKRALSHEIVALNSHLLEAKVTIDKLSEDNELYRKDCNLAAQLLQCSQTYGRVHKVSELPSDFQERVSLHMEKHGCSLPS
;
A
#
# COMPACT_ATOMS: atom_id res chain seq x y z
N MET A 1 -66.65 -30.24 99.05
CA MET A 1 -65.97 -31.35 98.33
C MET A 1 -66.03 -31.13 96.81
N GLU A 2 -67.20 -30.94 96.21
CA GLU A 2 -67.36 -30.78 94.74
C GLU A 2 -66.59 -29.61 94.11
N LYS A 3 -66.61 -28.42 94.73
CA LYS A 3 -65.82 -27.26 94.23
C LYS A 3 -64.31 -27.52 94.19
N LEU A 4 -63.79 -28.28 95.16
CA LEU A 4 -62.36 -28.63 95.22
C LEU A 4 -61.99 -29.57 94.06
N SER A 5 -62.87 -30.53 93.74
CA SER A 5 -62.72 -31.45 92.61
C SER A 5 -62.73 -30.72 91.27
N ALA A 6 -63.68 -29.80 91.07
CA ALA A 6 -63.77 -29.00 89.84
C ALA A 6 -62.52 -28.11 89.62
N LEU A 7 -62.03 -27.49 90.69
CA LEU A 7 -60.76 -26.72 90.66
C LEU A 7 -59.55 -27.59 90.31
N GLN A 8 -59.51 -28.83 90.81
CA GLN A 8 -58.42 -29.76 90.55
C GLN A 8 -58.44 -30.28 89.11
N GLU A 9 -59.63 -30.51 88.55
CA GLU A 9 -59.83 -30.85 87.14
C GLU A 9 -59.41 -29.69 86.23
N GLN A 10 -59.87 -28.46 86.51
CA GLN A 10 -59.50 -27.27 85.75
C GLN A 10 -57.97 -27.04 85.77
N LYS A 11 -57.33 -27.23 86.92
CA LYS A 11 -55.86 -27.17 87.04
C LYS A 11 -55.17 -28.24 86.17
N GLY A 12 -55.73 -29.45 86.11
CA GLY A 12 -55.23 -30.52 85.24
C GLY A 12 -55.34 -30.15 83.76
N GLU A 13 -56.48 -29.60 83.35
CA GLU A 13 -56.71 -29.17 81.96
C GLU A 13 -55.79 -28.01 81.56
N LEU A 14 -55.61 -27.03 82.44
CA LEU A 14 -54.67 -25.93 82.21
C LEU A 14 -53.23 -26.43 82.06
N ARG A 15 -52.81 -27.43 82.86
CA ARG A 15 -51.48 -28.05 82.72
C ARG A 15 -51.30 -28.76 81.38
N LYS A 16 -52.32 -29.49 80.91
CA LYS A 16 -52.30 -30.15 79.59
C LYS A 16 -52.20 -29.13 78.46
N ARG A 17 -53.01 -28.07 78.50
CA ARG A 17 -52.95 -26.97 77.53
C ARG A 17 -51.60 -26.26 77.52
N LEU A 18 -51.03 -26.01 78.70
CA LEU A 18 -49.70 -25.40 78.82
C LEU A 18 -48.61 -26.30 78.21
N SER A 19 -48.63 -27.60 78.51
CA SER A 19 -47.68 -28.56 77.93
C SER A 19 -47.81 -28.65 76.40
N TYR A 20 -49.04 -28.73 75.88
CA TYR A 20 -49.28 -28.76 74.45
C TYR A 20 -48.79 -27.50 73.73
N THR A 21 -49.07 -26.32 74.29
CA THR A 21 -48.63 -25.05 73.72
C THR A 21 -47.12 -24.87 73.79
N THR A 22 -46.47 -25.28 74.88
CA THR A 22 -45.01 -25.26 75.02
C THR A 22 -44.35 -26.14 73.95
N HIS A 23 -44.80 -27.39 73.79
CA HIS A 23 -44.28 -28.29 72.76
C HIS A 23 -44.50 -27.75 71.34
N LYS A 24 -45.64 -27.09 71.10
CA LYS A 24 -45.90 -26.45 69.80
C LYS A 24 -44.97 -25.28 69.54
N LEU A 25 -44.64 -24.49 70.57
CA LEU A 25 -43.69 -23.38 70.46
C LEU A 25 -42.27 -23.89 70.20
N GLU A 26 -41.82 -24.92 70.92
CA GLU A 26 -40.50 -25.54 70.69
C GLU A 26 -40.37 -26.05 69.25
N LYS A 27 -41.40 -26.72 68.72
CA LYS A 27 -41.41 -27.13 67.31
C LYS A 27 -41.29 -25.96 66.35
N LEU A 28 -42.09 -24.92 66.55
CA LEU A 28 -42.03 -23.72 65.72
C LEU A 28 -40.66 -23.06 65.80
N GLU A 29 -40.04 -22.99 66.97
CA GLU A 29 -38.71 -22.44 67.17
C GLU A 29 -37.66 -23.22 66.35
N THR A 30 -37.70 -24.55 66.39
CA THR A 30 -36.80 -25.37 65.56
C THR A 30 -37.02 -25.20 64.05
N GLU A 31 -38.27 -25.03 63.61
CA GLU A 31 -38.60 -24.76 62.20
C GLU A 31 -38.11 -23.36 61.78
N PHE A 32 -38.27 -22.36 62.64
CA PHE A 32 -37.76 -21.00 62.42
C PHE A 32 -36.24 -20.98 62.31
N ASP A 33 -35.53 -21.65 63.22
CA ASP A 33 -34.07 -21.72 63.17
C ASP A 33 -33.56 -22.44 61.93
N SER A 34 -34.22 -23.54 61.52
CA SER A 34 -33.88 -24.27 60.30
C SER A 34 -34.07 -23.41 59.06
N THR A 35 -35.19 -22.68 59.00
CA THR A 35 -35.50 -21.77 57.89
C THR A 35 -34.51 -20.61 57.83
N ARG A 36 -34.20 -20.02 58.98
CA ARG A 36 -33.20 -18.95 59.10
C ARG A 36 -31.84 -19.41 58.60
N HIS A 37 -31.38 -20.58 59.04
CA HIS A 37 -30.09 -21.13 58.63
C HIS A 37 -30.03 -21.42 57.12
N TYR A 38 -31.11 -21.98 56.56
CA TYR A 38 -31.21 -22.21 55.12
C TYR A 38 -31.10 -20.90 54.33
N LEU A 39 -31.84 -19.86 54.74
CA LEU A 39 -31.81 -18.56 54.08
C LEU A 39 -30.45 -17.88 54.20
N GLU A 40 -29.76 -18.01 55.34
CA GLU A 40 -28.39 -17.51 55.52
C GLU A 40 -27.41 -18.17 54.53
N ILE A 41 -27.52 -19.49 54.33
CA ILE A 41 -26.70 -20.22 53.35
C ILE A 41 -26.99 -19.77 51.92
N GLU A 42 -28.27 -19.68 51.55
CA GLU A 42 -28.67 -19.26 50.20
C GLU A 42 -28.26 -17.82 49.90
N LEU A 43 -28.37 -16.92 50.89
CA LEU A 43 -27.87 -15.56 50.76
C LEU A 43 -26.37 -15.53 50.50
N ARG A 44 -25.58 -16.31 51.25
CA ARG A 44 -24.13 -16.39 51.04
C ARG A 44 -23.78 -16.92 49.65
N ARG A 45 -24.46 -17.97 49.19
CA ARG A 45 -24.28 -18.53 47.84
C ARG A 45 -24.59 -17.50 46.76
N ALA A 46 -25.70 -16.77 46.89
CA ALA A 46 -26.07 -15.72 45.94
C ALA A 46 -25.04 -14.58 45.91
N GLN A 47 -24.50 -14.20 47.07
CA GLN A 47 -23.44 -13.20 47.17
C GLN A 47 -22.14 -13.66 46.49
N GLU A 48 -21.72 -14.90 46.71
CA GLU A 48 -20.53 -15.50 46.08
C GLU A 48 -20.68 -15.55 44.54
N GLU A 49 -21.84 -15.93 44.02
CA GLU A 49 -22.10 -15.94 42.58
C GLU A 49 -22.14 -14.54 41.98
N LEU A 50 -22.72 -13.57 42.69
CA LEU A 50 -22.72 -12.17 42.27
C LEU A 50 -21.29 -11.62 42.18
N GLU A 51 -20.43 -11.93 43.15
CA GLU A 51 -19.02 -11.52 43.14
C GLU A 51 -18.27 -12.14 41.95
N LYS A 52 -18.47 -13.44 41.68
CA LYS A 52 -17.87 -14.11 40.52
C LYS A 52 -18.28 -13.47 39.19
N VAL A 53 -19.57 -13.15 39.03
CA VAL A 53 -20.06 -12.50 37.80
C VAL A 53 -19.53 -11.07 37.68
N THR A 54 -19.45 -10.34 38.78
CA THR A 54 -18.92 -8.96 38.82
C THR A 54 -17.45 -8.93 38.42
N GLU A 55 -16.63 -9.85 38.91
CA GLU A 55 -15.22 -9.95 38.52
C GLU A 55 -15.05 -10.34 37.04
N LYS A 56 -15.88 -11.27 36.53
CA LYS A 56 -15.91 -11.60 35.09
C LYS A 56 -16.24 -10.38 34.25
N LEU A 57 -17.25 -9.60 34.66
CA LEU A 57 -17.63 -8.38 33.96
C LEU A 57 -16.47 -7.36 33.94
N ARG A 58 -15.79 -7.16 35.07
CA ARG A 58 -14.65 -6.25 35.17
C ARG A 58 -13.50 -6.66 34.24
N ARG A 59 -13.19 -7.96 34.17
CA ARG A 59 -12.17 -8.50 33.24
C ARG A 59 -12.56 -8.29 31.78
N ILE A 60 -13.81 -8.55 31.42
CA ILE A 60 -14.31 -8.34 30.06
C ILE A 60 -14.20 -6.86 29.68
N GLN A 61 -14.61 -5.95 30.57
CA GLN A 61 -14.49 -4.51 30.34
C GLN A 61 -13.03 -4.08 30.14
N SER A 62 -12.11 -4.56 30.98
CA SER A 62 -10.68 -4.27 30.84
C SER A 62 -10.13 -4.76 29.50
N ASN A 63 -10.47 -6.00 29.11
CA ASN A 63 -10.04 -6.58 27.84
C ASN A 63 -10.61 -5.83 26.64
N TYR A 64 -11.89 -5.43 26.71
CA TYR A 64 -12.53 -4.64 25.68
C TYR A 64 -11.81 -3.29 25.47
N MET A 65 -11.52 -2.58 26.56
CA MET A 65 -10.79 -1.31 26.49
C MET A 65 -9.38 -1.47 25.92
N ALA A 66 -8.67 -2.55 26.27
CA ALA A 66 -7.36 -2.85 25.70
C ALA A 66 -7.45 -3.14 24.19
N LEU A 67 -8.42 -3.96 23.77
CA LEU A 67 -8.63 -4.28 22.37
C LEU A 67 -9.03 -3.04 21.54
N GLN A 68 -9.86 -2.16 22.11
CA GLN A 68 -10.26 -0.92 21.45
C GLN A 68 -9.06 0.00 21.18
N ARG A 69 -8.10 0.09 22.12
CA ARG A 69 -6.86 0.84 21.91
C ARG A 69 -6.01 0.22 20.79
N ILE A 70 -5.85 -1.10 20.80
CA ILE A 70 -5.09 -1.81 19.75
C ILE A 70 -5.73 -1.57 18.38
N ASN A 71 -7.07 -1.65 18.28
CA ASN A 71 -7.76 -1.37 17.02
C ASN A 71 -7.53 0.06 16.54
N GLN A 72 -7.62 1.06 17.42
CA GLN A 72 -7.34 2.45 17.06
C GLN A 72 -5.90 2.60 16.52
N GLU A 73 -4.92 2.00 17.19
CA GLU A 73 -3.53 2.05 16.74
C GLU A 73 -3.33 1.37 15.38
N LEU A 74 -4.07 0.30 15.09
CA LEU A 74 -4.04 -0.38 13.79
C LEU A 74 -4.71 0.44 12.69
N GLU A 75 -5.85 1.07 12.98
CA GLU A 75 -6.53 1.99 12.06
C GLU A 75 -5.61 3.17 11.70
N ASP A 76 -4.94 3.77 12.69
CA ASP A 76 -3.99 4.87 12.48
C ASP A 76 -2.76 4.43 11.67
N LYS A 77 -2.30 3.19 11.85
CA LYS A 77 -1.20 2.62 11.06
C LYS A 77 -1.62 2.39 9.60
N LEU A 78 -2.80 1.80 9.38
CA LEU A 78 -3.35 1.59 8.05
C LEU A 78 -3.56 2.91 7.31
N TYR A 79 -4.08 3.92 8.00
CA TYR A 79 -4.27 5.24 7.43
C TYR A 79 -2.93 5.87 6.99
N ARG A 80 -1.92 5.88 7.86
CA ARG A 80 -0.58 6.40 7.53
C ARG A 80 0.08 5.64 6.38
N MET A 81 -0.03 4.31 6.38
CA MET A 81 0.50 3.48 5.31
C MET A 81 -0.20 3.75 3.97
N GLY A 82 -1.53 3.95 3.98
CA GLY A 82 -2.29 4.34 2.81
C GLY A 82 -1.84 5.70 2.25
N GLN A 83 -1.60 6.69 3.11
CA GLN A 83 -1.06 8.00 2.70
C GLN A 83 0.32 7.87 2.05
N HIS A 84 1.23 7.13 2.68
CA HIS A 84 2.58 6.90 2.16
C HIS A 84 2.55 6.27 0.76
N TYR A 85 1.74 5.22 0.56
CA TYR A 85 1.64 4.57 -0.75
C TYR A 85 1.02 5.46 -1.82
N GLU A 86 0.05 6.32 -1.47
CA GLU A 86 -0.52 7.26 -2.43
C GLU A 86 0.49 8.36 -2.82
N GLU A 87 1.35 8.78 -1.88
CA GLU A 87 2.45 9.70 -2.16
C GLU A 87 3.51 9.07 -3.07
N GLU A 88 3.95 7.83 -2.77
CA GLU A 88 4.89 7.09 -3.63
C GLU A 88 4.33 6.88 -5.04
N LYS A 89 3.06 6.47 -5.14
CA LYS A 89 2.37 6.31 -6.43
C LYS A 89 2.34 7.62 -7.22
N ARG A 90 2.09 8.75 -6.55
CA ARG A 90 2.11 10.08 -7.19
C ARG A 90 3.52 10.43 -7.66
N ALA A 91 4.55 10.19 -6.85
CA ALA A 91 5.94 10.43 -7.20
C ALA A 91 6.37 9.61 -8.43
N LEU A 92 6.08 8.31 -8.44
CA LEU A 92 6.36 7.42 -9.57
C LEU A 92 5.59 7.85 -10.83
N SER A 93 4.33 8.28 -10.68
CA SER A 93 3.55 8.78 -11.82
C SER A 93 4.19 10.04 -12.43
N HIS A 94 4.72 10.94 -11.62
CA HIS A 94 5.46 12.11 -12.11
C HIS A 94 6.76 11.71 -12.82
N GLU A 95 7.49 10.73 -12.29
CA GLU A 95 8.72 10.23 -12.91
C GLU A 95 8.45 9.59 -14.28
N ILE A 96 7.37 8.80 -14.40
CA ILE A 96 6.94 8.21 -15.69
C ILE A 96 6.67 9.31 -16.73
N VAL A 97 5.98 10.38 -16.34
CA VAL A 97 5.70 11.50 -17.24
C VAL A 97 7.00 12.20 -17.69
N ALA A 98 7.91 12.46 -16.75
CA ALA A 98 9.20 13.08 -17.05
C ALA A 98 10.04 12.23 -18.01
N LEU A 99 10.14 10.92 -17.75
CA LEU A 99 10.88 9.98 -18.60
C LEU A 99 10.26 9.88 -20.00
N ASN A 100 8.93 9.89 -20.11
CA ASN A 100 8.25 9.91 -21.41
C ASN A 100 8.54 11.21 -22.19
N SER A 101 8.63 12.36 -21.52
CA SER A 101 9.04 13.63 -22.17
C SER A 101 10.45 13.52 -22.73
N HIS A 102 11.41 13.08 -21.90
CA HIS A 102 12.80 12.91 -22.33
C HIS A 102 12.94 11.91 -23.48
N LEU A 103 12.17 10.81 -23.46
CA LEU A 103 12.16 9.84 -24.55
C LEU A 103 11.66 10.47 -25.86
N LEU A 104 10.61 11.28 -25.79
CA LEU A 104 10.07 11.98 -26.95
C LEU A 104 11.08 12.98 -27.51
N GLU A 105 11.74 13.76 -26.65
CA GLU A 105 12.79 14.71 -27.03
C GLU A 105 13.99 14.02 -27.70
N ALA A 106 14.43 12.89 -27.15
CA ALA A 106 15.49 12.08 -27.72
C ALA A 106 15.10 11.54 -29.10
N LYS A 107 13.86 11.05 -29.25
CA LYS A 107 13.34 10.58 -30.54
C LYS A 107 13.33 11.68 -31.60
N VAL A 108 12.81 12.86 -31.26
CA VAL A 108 12.83 14.04 -32.15
C VAL A 108 14.25 14.41 -32.55
N THR A 109 15.21 14.30 -31.63
CA THR A 109 16.62 14.60 -31.91
C THR A 109 17.23 13.57 -32.88
N ILE A 110 16.93 12.28 -32.70
CA ILE A 110 17.36 11.21 -33.62
C ILE A 110 16.79 11.43 -35.02
N ASP A 111 15.50 11.76 -35.12
CA ASP A 111 14.83 11.99 -36.41
C ASP A 111 15.52 13.14 -37.18
N LYS A 112 15.82 14.25 -36.50
CA LYS A 112 16.56 15.39 -37.07
C LYS A 112 17.97 15.01 -37.54
N LEU A 113 18.74 14.33 -36.68
CA LEU A 113 20.10 13.88 -37.03
C LEU A 113 20.11 12.88 -38.19
N SER A 114 19.04 12.09 -38.33
CA SER A 114 18.88 11.16 -39.43
C SER A 114 18.60 11.91 -40.73
N GLU A 115 17.72 12.91 -40.71
CA GLU A 115 17.46 13.80 -41.86
C GLU A 115 18.72 14.54 -42.30
N ASP A 116 19.45 15.15 -41.35
CA ASP A 116 20.72 15.82 -41.61
C ASP A 116 21.76 14.87 -42.23
N ASN A 117 21.88 13.64 -41.70
CA ASN A 117 22.80 12.63 -42.26
C ASN A 117 22.45 12.23 -43.70
N GLU A 118 21.16 12.10 -44.03
CA GLU A 118 20.74 11.82 -45.41
C GLU A 118 21.09 12.98 -46.35
N LEU A 119 20.96 14.23 -45.89
CA LEU A 119 21.39 15.42 -46.64
C LEU A 119 22.90 15.43 -46.84
N TYR A 120 23.69 15.21 -45.79
CA TYR A 120 25.15 15.14 -45.90
C TYR A 120 25.61 14.03 -46.84
N ARG A 121 24.94 12.87 -46.88
CA ARG A 121 25.26 11.82 -47.86
C ARG A 121 24.98 12.26 -49.29
N LYS A 122 23.87 12.96 -49.54
CA LYS A 122 23.55 13.48 -50.88
C LYS A 122 24.59 14.50 -51.34
N ASP A 123 24.98 15.42 -50.46
CA ASP A 123 25.98 16.45 -50.76
C ASP A 123 27.36 15.84 -51.02
N CYS A 124 27.79 14.88 -50.19
CA CYS A 124 29.04 14.14 -50.40
C CYS A 124 29.04 13.38 -51.74
N ASN A 125 27.92 12.72 -52.09
CA ASN A 125 27.78 12.03 -53.37
C ASN A 125 27.86 13.01 -54.56
N LEU A 126 27.22 14.17 -54.46
CA LEU A 126 27.30 15.20 -55.48
C LEU A 126 28.73 15.74 -55.64
N ALA A 127 29.41 16.04 -54.53
CA ALA A 127 30.81 16.47 -54.55
C ALA A 127 31.72 15.41 -55.22
N ALA A 128 31.52 14.13 -54.90
CA ALA A 128 32.25 13.04 -55.54
C ALA A 128 32.00 12.97 -57.06
N GLN A 129 30.75 13.13 -57.50
CA GLN A 129 30.41 13.17 -58.93
C GLN A 129 31.07 14.35 -59.65
N LEU A 130 31.00 15.55 -59.07
CA LEU A 130 31.64 16.75 -59.63
C LEU A 130 33.16 16.58 -59.76
N LEU A 131 33.81 15.99 -58.75
CA LEU A 131 35.24 15.67 -58.80
C LEU A 131 35.56 14.65 -59.89
N GLN A 132 34.77 13.59 -60.06
CA GLN A 132 34.96 12.61 -61.13
C GLN A 132 34.75 13.20 -62.53
N CYS A 133 33.75 14.07 -62.72
CA CYS A 133 33.57 14.79 -63.98
C CYS A 133 34.79 15.67 -64.29
N SER A 134 35.40 16.33 -63.29
CA SER A 134 36.62 17.11 -63.53
C SER A 134 37.82 16.25 -63.99
N GLN A 135 37.89 14.97 -63.61
CA GLN A 135 38.93 14.04 -64.11
C GLN A 135 38.72 13.62 -65.57
N THR A 136 37.48 13.61 -66.07
CA THR A 136 37.23 13.34 -67.49
C THR A 136 37.57 14.53 -68.39
N TYR A 137 37.41 15.77 -67.88
CA TYR A 137 37.90 16.98 -68.56
C TYR A 137 39.40 17.25 -68.33
N GLY A 138 39.96 16.73 -67.23
CA GLY A 138 41.37 16.79 -66.87
C GLY A 138 42.25 15.75 -67.57
N ARG A 139 41.71 14.97 -68.53
CA ARG A 139 42.55 14.29 -69.51
C ARG A 139 43.16 15.38 -70.38
N VAL A 140 44.41 15.77 -70.08
CA VAL A 140 45.25 16.51 -71.02
C VAL A 140 45.29 15.64 -72.27
N HIS A 141 44.43 15.94 -73.24
CA HIS A 141 44.44 15.28 -74.52
C HIS A 141 45.80 15.62 -75.11
N LYS A 142 46.66 14.61 -75.21
CA LYS A 142 47.98 14.81 -75.81
C LYS A 142 47.75 15.27 -77.24
N VAL A 143 48.56 16.21 -77.73
CA VAL A 143 48.48 16.68 -79.12
C VAL A 143 48.55 15.51 -80.13
N SER A 144 49.12 14.37 -79.72
CA SER A 144 49.14 13.09 -80.44
C SER A 144 47.80 12.35 -80.57
N GLU A 145 46.75 12.77 -79.87
CA GLU A 145 45.40 12.19 -79.98
C GLU A 145 44.55 12.91 -81.05
N LEU A 146 45.08 13.96 -81.69
CA LEU A 146 44.42 14.69 -82.78
C LEU A 146 44.77 14.10 -84.16
N PRO A 147 43.91 14.22 -85.18
CA PRO A 147 44.24 13.86 -86.56
C PRO A 147 45.50 14.59 -87.07
N SER A 148 46.31 13.94 -87.90
CA SER A 148 47.63 14.41 -88.38
C SER A 148 47.63 15.87 -88.85
N ASP A 149 46.60 16.25 -89.61
CA ASP A 149 46.50 17.56 -90.26
C ASP A 149 46.23 18.69 -89.26
N PHE A 150 45.72 18.34 -88.07
CA PHE A 150 45.57 19.27 -86.95
C PHE A 150 46.83 19.30 -86.07
N GLN A 151 47.51 18.17 -85.93
CA GLN A 151 48.76 18.06 -85.21
C GLN A 151 49.85 18.96 -85.82
N GLU A 152 49.99 18.95 -87.14
CA GLU A 152 50.96 19.74 -87.88
C GLU A 152 50.69 21.25 -87.76
N ARG A 153 49.42 21.66 -87.81
CA ARG A 153 49.03 23.07 -87.62
C ARG A 153 49.27 23.59 -86.21
N VAL A 154 49.06 22.76 -85.19
CA VAL A 154 49.35 23.13 -83.79
C VAL A 154 50.86 23.25 -83.56
N SER A 155 51.66 22.32 -84.11
CA SER A 155 53.12 22.40 -84.04
C SER A 155 53.68 23.65 -84.73
N LEU A 156 53.21 23.96 -85.95
CA LEU A 156 53.61 25.18 -86.67
C LEU A 156 53.22 26.45 -85.91
N HIS A 157 52.05 26.46 -85.25
CA HIS A 157 51.63 27.60 -84.45
C HIS A 157 52.51 27.78 -83.20
N MET A 158 52.92 26.69 -82.55
CA MET A 158 53.78 26.71 -81.37
C MET A 158 55.21 27.17 -81.69
N GLU A 159 55.79 26.71 -82.81
CA GLU A 159 57.10 27.17 -83.28
C GLU A 159 57.12 28.66 -83.63
N LYS A 160 56.01 29.18 -84.17
CA LYS A 160 55.91 30.58 -84.59
C LYS A 160 55.75 31.56 -83.43
N HIS A 161 55.30 31.09 -82.25
CA HIS A 161 55.02 31.94 -81.09
C HIS A 161 55.88 31.66 -79.85
N GLY A 162 56.86 30.73 -79.90
CA GLY A 162 57.93 30.63 -78.91
C GLY A 162 57.54 30.19 -77.50
N CYS A 163 56.32 29.67 -77.28
CA CYS A 163 55.91 29.14 -75.99
C CYS A 163 56.33 27.67 -75.86
N SER A 164 57.33 27.38 -75.03
CA SER A 164 57.69 26.02 -74.61
C SER A 164 56.71 25.48 -73.57
N LEU A 165 56.42 24.18 -73.65
CA LEU A 165 55.62 23.44 -72.66
C LEU A 165 56.37 23.36 -71.32
N PRO A 166 55.69 23.50 -70.16
CA PRO A 166 56.22 22.97 -68.92
C PRO A 166 56.30 21.44 -69.03
N SER A 167 57.37 20.87 -68.46
CA SER A 167 57.54 19.42 -68.28
C SER A 167 56.47 18.81 -67.38
#